data_AF-A0A6G2Q5Z0-F1
#
_entry.id   AF-A0A6G2Q5Z0-F1
#
_cell.length_a   1.000
_cell.length_b   1.000
_cell.length_c   1.000
_cell.angle_alpha   90.00
_cell.angle_beta   90.00
_cell.angle_gamma   90.00
#
_symmetry.space_group_name_H-M   'P 1'
#
loop_
_entity.id
_entity.type
_entity.pdbx_description
1 polymer ?
#
loop_
_entity_poly.entity_id
_entity_poly.type
_entity_poly.pdbx_seq_one_letter_code
_entity_poly.pdbx_strand_id
1 'polypeptide(L)'
;VIMATAGLWRVPLLGRALAREGHIPVHRGDPRALQAIDLAQKALEQGRHILIYAEGGLPDRKDATEAAPGTFRRGLARLAHRAGAPVIPVGQAGARRVTSGSAMKQLAGLATAPLRRPRLHLHVGLPLLLDGDGQAATAQARLAVTAAWKTAATQLGEPVARAV
;
A
#
# COMPACT_ATOMS: atom_id res chain seq x y z
N VAL A 1 -9.45 -8.04 -1.27
CA VAL A 1 -8.38 -8.51 -2.19
C VAL A 1 -7.27 -7.49 -2.27
N ILE A 2 -6.06 -7.95 -2.57
CA ILE A 2 -4.90 -7.07 -2.74
C ILE A 2 -4.48 -7.03 -4.21
N MET A 3 -3.93 -5.89 -4.62
CA MET A 3 -3.19 -5.76 -5.87
C MET A 3 -1.70 -5.83 -5.55
N ALA A 4 -0.99 -6.82 -6.09
CA ALA A 4 0.41 -7.04 -5.78
C ALA A 4 1.23 -7.40 -7.02
N THR A 5 2.55 -7.23 -6.95
CA THR A 5 3.44 -7.49 -8.09
C THR A 5 3.32 -8.93 -8.58
N ALA A 6 3.18 -9.12 -9.90
CA ALA A 6 2.94 -10.43 -10.53
C ALA A 6 4.03 -11.48 -10.19
N GLY A 7 5.25 -11.03 -9.88
CA GLY A 7 6.33 -11.90 -9.42
C GLY A 7 5.97 -12.77 -8.19
N LEU A 8 5.06 -12.33 -7.31
CA LEU A 8 4.63 -13.13 -6.16
C LEU A 8 3.88 -14.40 -6.56
N TRP A 9 3.25 -14.42 -7.73
CA TRP A 9 2.56 -15.61 -8.25
C TRP A 9 3.52 -16.72 -8.70
N ARG A 10 4.80 -16.40 -8.87
CA ARG A 10 5.84 -17.38 -9.22
C ARG A 10 6.38 -18.12 -8.00
N VAL A 11 6.05 -17.67 -6.79
CA VAL A 11 6.53 -18.29 -5.54
C VAL A 11 5.67 -19.54 -5.24
N PRO A 12 6.26 -20.72 -5.07
CA PRO A 12 5.52 -21.94 -4.72
C PRO A 12 4.68 -21.75 -3.45
N LEU A 13 3.50 -22.38 -3.42
CA LEU A 13 2.48 -22.26 -2.37
C LEU A 13 1.84 -20.87 -2.26
N LEU A 14 2.64 -19.80 -2.13
CA LEU A 14 2.15 -18.42 -2.06
C LEU A 14 1.35 -18.07 -3.32
N GLY A 15 1.89 -18.32 -4.51
CA GLY A 15 1.18 -18.03 -5.77
C GLY A 15 -0.14 -18.78 -5.90
N ARG A 16 -0.21 -20.02 -5.40
CA ARG A 16 -1.45 -20.82 -5.38
C ARG A 16 -2.47 -20.23 -4.41
N ALA A 17 -2.03 -19.82 -3.21
CA ALA A 17 -2.89 -19.16 -2.23
C ALA A 17 -3.43 -17.83 -2.77
N LEU A 18 -2.55 -16.98 -3.32
CA LEU A 18 -2.93 -15.69 -3.91
C LEU A 18 -3.96 -15.86 -5.05
N ALA A 19 -3.76 -16.86 -5.91
CA ALA A 19 -4.70 -17.17 -6.99
C ALA A 19 -6.05 -17.68 -6.45
N ARG A 20 -6.02 -18.60 -5.48
CA ARG A 20 -7.24 -19.17 -4.86
C ARG A 20 -8.09 -18.10 -4.16
N GLU A 21 -7.45 -17.13 -3.51
CA GLU A 21 -8.12 -16.02 -2.83
C GLU A 21 -8.55 -14.90 -3.80
N GLY A 22 -8.24 -15.05 -5.10
CA GLY A 22 -8.62 -14.12 -6.15
C GLY A 22 -7.94 -12.76 -6.02
N HIS A 23 -6.67 -12.74 -5.57
CA HIS A 23 -5.84 -11.54 -5.61
C HIS A 23 -5.41 -11.19 -7.04
N ILE A 24 -5.05 -9.93 -7.26
CA ILE A 24 -4.85 -9.38 -8.60
C ILE A 24 -3.35 -9.17 -8.86
N PRO A 25 -2.74 -9.88 -9.84
CA PRO A 25 -1.35 -9.68 -10.21
C PRO A 25 -1.17 -8.41 -11.05
N VAL A 26 -0.21 -7.58 -10.66
CA VAL A 26 0.15 -6.33 -11.34
C VAL A 26 1.47 -6.53 -12.10
N HIS A 27 1.41 -6.46 -13.43
CA HIS A 27 2.56 -6.55 -14.32
C HIS A 27 3.13 -5.14 -14.56
N ARG A 28 4.06 -4.72 -13.69
CA ARG A 28 4.66 -3.37 -13.75
C ARG A 28 5.50 -3.19 -15.02
N GLY A 29 5.38 -2.04 -15.69
CA GLY A 29 6.12 -1.73 -16.92
C GLY A 29 5.64 -2.49 -18.17
N ASP A 30 4.53 -3.23 -18.05
CA ASP A 30 3.95 -4.04 -19.12
C ASP A 30 2.57 -3.47 -19.50
N PRO A 31 2.15 -3.51 -20.78
CA PRO A 31 0.79 -3.12 -21.19
C PRO A 31 -0.33 -3.82 -20.38
N ARG A 32 -0.08 -5.05 -19.90
CA ARG A 32 -0.97 -5.80 -19.01
C ARG A 32 -1.21 -5.15 -17.65
N ALA A 33 -0.46 -4.11 -17.28
CA ALA A 33 -0.75 -3.31 -16.08
C ALA A 33 -2.18 -2.76 -16.08
N LEU A 34 -2.72 -2.43 -17.26
CA LEU A 34 -4.10 -1.93 -17.39
C LEU A 34 -5.13 -3.02 -17.06
N GLN A 35 -4.86 -4.28 -17.39
CA GLN A 35 -5.74 -5.41 -17.07
C GLN A 35 -5.95 -5.57 -15.57
N ALA A 36 -4.95 -5.22 -14.76
CA ALA A 36 -5.09 -5.24 -13.30
C ALA A 36 -6.14 -4.23 -12.80
N ILE A 37 -6.30 -3.08 -13.48
CA ILE A 37 -7.35 -2.12 -13.16
C ILE A 37 -8.73 -2.66 -13.55
N ASP A 38 -8.84 -3.33 -14.71
CA ASP A 38 -10.11 -3.95 -15.12
C ASP A 38 -10.53 -5.08 -14.17
N LEU A 39 -9.58 -5.91 -13.73
CA LEU A 39 -9.82 -6.93 -12.71
C LEU A 39 -10.22 -6.32 -11.37
N ALA A 40 -9.60 -5.20 -10.99
CA ALA A 40 -9.92 -4.51 -9.74
C ALA A 40 -11.32 -3.90 -9.78
N GLN A 41 -11.73 -3.31 -10.92
CA GLN A 41 -13.08 -2.82 -11.12
C GLN A 41 -14.10 -3.95 -10.97
N LYS A 42 -13.90 -5.08 -11.67
CA LYS A 42 -14.79 -6.24 -11.57
C LYS A 42 -14.90 -6.76 -10.13
N ALA A 43 -13.80 -6.77 -9.38
CA ALA A 43 -13.82 -7.17 -7.98
C ALA A 43 -14.64 -6.20 -7.11
N LEU A 44 -14.58 -4.89 -7.37
CA LEU A 44 -15.41 -3.89 -6.69
C LEU A 44 -16.90 -4.07 -7.04
N GLU A 45 -17.23 -4.32 -8.32
CA GLU A 45 -18.59 -4.61 -8.79
C GLU A 45 -19.19 -5.86 -8.11
N GLN A 46 -18.34 -6.82 -7.74
CA GLN A 46 -18.71 -8.01 -6.97
C GLN A 46 -18.81 -7.75 -5.45
N GLY A 47 -18.75 -6.49 -5.00
CA GLY A 47 -18.81 -6.12 -3.59
C GLY A 47 -17.55 -6.41 -2.79
N ARG A 48 -16.40 -6.68 -3.44
CA ARG A 48 -15.13 -6.97 -2.74
C ARG A 48 -14.36 -5.69 -2.49
N HIS A 49 -13.70 -5.59 -1.34
CA HIS A 49 -12.77 -4.49 -1.06
C HIS A 49 -11.42 -4.70 -1.75
N ILE A 50 -10.78 -3.61 -2.17
CA ILE A 50 -9.47 -3.59 -2.84
C ILE A 50 -8.46 -2.84 -1.97
N LEU A 51 -7.36 -3.49 -1.60
CA LEU A 51 -6.20 -2.86 -0.95
C LEU A 51 -5.11 -2.57 -1.99
N ILE A 52 -4.67 -1.31 -2.06
CA ILE A 52 -3.66 -0.82 -3.01
C ILE A 52 -2.60 -0.01 -2.28
N TYR A 53 -1.33 -0.33 -2.54
CA TYR A 53 -0.21 0.55 -2.25
C TYR A 53 0.06 1.42 -3.47
N ALA A 54 -0.49 2.64 -3.47
CA ALA A 54 -0.53 3.50 -4.66
C ALA A 54 0.87 3.95 -5.14
N GLU A 55 1.90 3.84 -4.31
CA GLU A 55 3.30 4.07 -4.69
C GLU A 55 3.81 3.05 -5.75
N GLY A 56 3.22 1.86 -5.78
CA GLY A 56 3.56 0.80 -6.75
C GLY A 56 4.90 0.12 -6.49
N GLY A 57 5.47 0.28 -5.30
CA GLY A 57 6.71 -0.35 -4.85
C GLY A 57 6.97 -0.08 -3.38
N LEU A 58 7.98 -0.76 -2.83
CA LEU A 58 8.52 -0.44 -1.52
C LEU A 58 9.65 0.59 -1.71
N PRO A 59 9.72 1.64 -0.87
CA PRO A 59 10.85 2.57 -0.92
C PRO A 59 12.16 1.85 -0.62
N ASP A 60 13.18 2.08 -1.44
CA ASP A 60 14.53 1.54 -1.21
C ASP A 60 15.21 2.34 -0.09
N ARG A 61 14.98 1.92 1.16
CA ARG A 61 15.56 2.51 2.36
C ARG A 61 16.25 1.46 3.20
N LYS A 62 17.48 1.78 3.62
CA LYS A 62 18.33 0.90 4.44
C LYS A 62 18.05 1.07 5.94
N ASP A 63 17.51 2.22 6.36
CA ASP A 63 17.19 2.53 7.74
C ASP A 63 15.74 2.19 8.12
N ALA A 64 15.47 2.16 9.43
CA ALA A 64 14.16 1.85 9.99
C ALA A 64 13.30 3.10 10.25
N THR A 65 13.81 4.29 9.91
CA THR A 65 13.15 5.58 10.14
C THR A 65 11.85 5.67 9.35
N GLU A 66 10.80 6.17 10.00
CA GLU A 66 9.50 6.40 9.39
C GLU A 66 9.57 7.55 8.38
N ALA A 67 8.84 7.39 7.28
CA ALA A 67 8.81 8.35 6.18
C ALA A 67 7.41 8.45 5.60
N ALA A 68 7.08 9.65 5.14
CA ALA A 68 5.80 9.90 4.48
C ALA A 68 5.69 9.03 3.21
N PRO A 69 4.47 8.67 2.81
CA PRO A 69 4.25 7.96 1.56
C PRO A 69 4.78 8.78 0.37
N GLY A 70 5.43 8.08 -0.56
CA GLY A 70 6.01 8.66 -1.77
C GLY A 70 4.98 9.03 -2.82
N THR A 71 5.45 9.20 -4.06
CA THR A 71 4.62 9.58 -5.20
C THR A 71 3.63 8.47 -5.56
N PHE A 72 2.35 8.82 -5.65
CA PHE A 72 1.30 7.90 -6.05
C PHE A 72 1.20 7.75 -7.57
N ARG A 73 0.85 6.55 -8.01
CA ARG A 73 0.60 6.21 -9.41
C ARG A 73 -0.84 6.56 -9.77
N ARG A 74 -1.04 7.09 -10.99
CA ARG A 74 -2.37 7.48 -11.53
C ARG A 74 -3.41 6.34 -11.63
N GLY A 75 -2.99 5.09 -11.49
CA GLY A 75 -3.87 3.93 -11.55
C GLY A 75 -4.96 3.94 -10.47
N LEU A 76 -4.65 4.46 -9.27
CA LEU A 76 -5.61 4.61 -8.18
C LEU A 76 -6.77 5.52 -8.59
N ALA A 77 -6.46 6.74 -9.04
CA ALA A 77 -7.48 7.72 -9.46
C ALA A 77 -8.35 7.17 -10.60
N ARG A 78 -7.72 6.52 -11.59
CA ARG A 78 -8.45 5.87 -12.69
C ARG A 78 -9.41 4.80 -12.21
N LEU A 79 -9.00 3.95 -11.27
CA LEU A 79 -9.87 2.90 -10.71
C LEU A 79 -11.02 3.52 -9.91
N ALA A 80 -10.73 4.48 -9.03
CA ALA A 80 -11.74 5.12 -8.19
C ALA A 80 -12.83 5.80 -9.03
N HIS A 81 -12.45 6.55 -10.07
CA HIS A 81 -13.42 7.19 -10.97
C HIS A 81 -14.23 6.17 -11.77
N ARG A 82 -13.59 5.13 -12.32
CA ARG A 82 -14.29 4.08 -13.10
C ARG A 82 -15.29 3.29 -12.25
N ALA A 83 -14.91 2.96 -11.02
CA ALA A 83 -15.74 2.17 -10.13
C ALA A 83 -16.75 3.02 -9.34
N GLY A 84 -16.64 4.35 -9.34
CA GLY A 84 -17.42 5.23 -8.47
C GLY A 84 -17.21 4.93 -6.97
N ALA A 85 -16.09 4.30 -6.62
CA ALA A 85 -15.85 3.75 -5.29
C ALA A 85 -15.12 4.76 -4.41
N PRO A 86 -15.54 4.93 -3.14
CA PRO A 86 -14.79 5.76 -2.20
C PRO A 86 -13.44 5.12 -1.88
N VAL A 87 -12.43 5.97 -1.76
CA VAL A 87 -11.11 5.60 -1.26
C VAL A 87 -11.13 5.73 0.26
N ILE A 88 -10.53 4.79 0.97
CA ILE A 88 -10.33 4.90 2.42
C ILE A 88 -8.82 5.01 2.67
N PRO A 89 -8.32 6.16 3.13
CA PRO A 89 -6.89 6.37 3.33
C PRO A 89 -6.43 5.63 4.59
N VAL A 90 -5.39 4.81 4.46
CA VAL A 90 -4.81 4.06 5.59
C VAL A 90 -3.34 4.45 5.72
N GLY A 91 -3.00 4.98 6.89
CA GLY A 91 -1.62 5.28 7.28
C GLY A 91 -1.09 4.24 8.26
N GLN A 92 0.13 3.75 8.04
CA GLN A 92 0.80 2.81 8.94
C GLN A 92 2.17 3.30 9.37
N ALA A 93 2.50 3.11 10.65
CA ALA A 93 3.79 3.46 11.20
C ALA A 93 4.31 2.34 12.12
N GLY A 94 5.62 2.09 12.11
CA GLY A 94 6.29 1.12 12.97
C GLY A 94 6.62 -0.21 12.29
N ALA A 95 6.05 -0.49 11.12
CA ALA A 95 6.29 -1.73 10.37
C ALA A 95 7.78 -1.95 10.03
N ARG A 96 8.52 -0.85 9.81
CA ARG A 96 9.96 -0.87 9.52
C ARG A 96 10.82 -1.42 10.67
N ARG A 97 10.30 -1.48 11.91
CA ARG A 97 10.98 -2.09 13.07
C ARG A 97 10.96 -3.62 13.02
N VAL A 98 9.98 -4.18 12.31
CA VAL A 98 9.85 -5.61 12.03
C VAL A 98 10.68 -5.96 10.80
N THR A 99 10.44 -5.27 9.68
CA THR A 99 11.07 -5.58 8.39
C THR A 99 11.68 -4.32 7.77
N SER A 100 13.00 -4.17 7.86
CA SER A 100 13.76 -3.11 7.17
C SER A 100 15.16 -3.59 6.75
N GLY A 101 15.73 -2.93 5.74
CA GLY A 101 17.07 -3.22 5.24
C GLY A 101 17.18 -4.51 4.43
N SER A 102 18.35 -5.15 4.46
CA SER A 102 18.67 -6.35 3.66
C SER A 102 17.77 -7.54 3.98
N ALA A 103 17.69 -8.51 3.07
CA ALA A 103 16.88 -9.72 3.27
C ALA A 103 17.24 -10.46 4.58
N MET A 104 18.54 -10.55 4.92
CA MET A 104 18.99 -11.13 6.19
C MET A 104 18.47 -10.34 7.41
N LYS A 105 18.53 -9.01 7.34
CA LYS A 105 18.02 -8.14 8.42
C LYS A 105 16.50 -8.25 8.55
N GLN A 106 15.77 -8.38 7.45
CA GLN A 106 14.33 -8.60 7.47
C GLN A 106 13.96 -9.94 8.12
N LEU A 107 14.70 -11.02 7.82
CA LEU A 107 14.49 -12.33 8.42
C LEU A 107 14.79 -12.32 9.92
N ALA A 108 15.94 -11.80 10.32
CA ALA A 108 16.30 -11.64 11.74
C ALA A 108 15.30 -10.73 12.47
N GLY A 109 14.84 -9.68 11.79
CA GLY A 109 13.84 -8.76 12.27
C GLY A 109 12.52 -9.47 12.60
N LEU A 110 12.02 -10.29 11.67
CA LEU A 110 10.80 -11.07 11.85
C LEU A 110 10.94 -12.11 12.98
N ALA A 111 12.07 -12.81 13.06
CA ALA A 111 12.33 -13.82 14.08
C ALA A 111 12.39 -13.23 15.50
N THR A 112 12.94 -12.02 15.65
CA THR A 112 13.09 -11.36 16.95
C THR A 112 11.91 -10.45 17.31
N ALA A 113 10.98 -10.21 16.38
CA ALA A 113 9.84 -9.32 16.61
C ALA A 113 8.93 -9.75 17.78
N PRO A 114 8.63 -11.04 18.02
CA PRO A 114 7.80 -11.46 19.16
C PRO A 114 8.42 -11.08 20.51
N LEU A 115 9.76 -11.12 20.60
CA LEU A 115 10.49 -10.75 21.81
C LEU A 115 10.62 -9.23 21.96
N ARG A 116 10.90 -8.52 20.86
CA ARG A 116 11.06 -7.06 20.85
C ARG A 116 9.74 -6.29 20.94
N ARG A 117 8.60 -6.94 20.68
CA ARG A 117 7.24 -6.38 20.72
C ARG A 117 7.14 -4.99 20.08
N PRO A 118 7.55 -4.82 18.81
CA PRO A 118 7.52 -3.52 18.17
C PRO A 118 6.08 -3.01 18.07
N ARG A 119 5.89 -1.73 18.37
CA ARG A 119 4.59 -1.06 18.26
C ARG A 119 4.28 -0.77 16.78
N LEU A 120 3.12 -1.21 16.34
CA LEU A 120 2.57 -0.94 15.01
C LEU A 120 1.33 -0.07 15.19
N HIS A 121 1.32 1.09 14.57
CA HIS A 121 0.20 2.01 14.62
C HIS A 121 -0.44 2.12 13.24
N LEU A 122 -1.76 1.94 13.20
CA LEU A 122 -2.59 2.07 12.01
C LEU A 122 -3.62 3.17 12.27
N HIS A 123 -3.78 4.06 11.31
CA HIS A 123 -4.86 5.02 11.29
C HIS A 123 -5.64 4.89 10.00
N VAL A 124 -6.95 4.73 10.14
CA VAL A 124 -7.91 4.66 9.05
C VAL A 124 -8.60 6.03 9.00
N GLY A 125 -8.36 6.78 7.94
CA GLY A 125 -9.00 8.07 7.75
C GLY A 125 -10.41 7.94 7.17
N LEU A 126 -11.06 9.09 6.97
CA LEU A 126 -12.42 9.15 6.45
C LEU A 126 -12.48 8.71 4.97
N PRO A 127 -13.55 8.02 4.55
CA PRO A 127 -13.79 7.74 3.14
C PRO A 127 -13.86 9.03 2.33
N LEU A 128 -13.21 9.08 1.17
CA LEU A 128 -13.30 10.19 0.23
C LEU A 128 -13.55 9.70 -1.20
N LEU A 129 -14.48 10.36 -1.87
CA LEU A 129 -14.60 10.27 -3.33
C LEU A 129 -13.52 11.16 -3.93
N LEU A 130 -12.76 10.61 -4.86
CA LEU A 130 -11.75 11.39 -5.56
C LEU A 130 -12.43 12.28 -6.60
N ASP A 131 -12.00 13.54 -6.67
CA ASP A 131 -12.53 14.54 -7.57
C ASP A 131 -11.43 15.15 -8.47
N GLY A 132 -11.87 15.86 -9.51
CA GLY A 132 -10.98 16.51 -10.47
C GLY A 132 -10.35 15.56 -11.50
N ASP A 133 -9.30 16.03 -12.16
CA ASP A 133 -8.56 15.23 -13.14
C ASP A 133 -7.70 14.14 -12.46
N GLY A 134 -7.08 13.28 -13.28
CA GLY A 134 -6.29 12.16 -12.76
C GLY A 134 -5.08 12.58 -11.90
N GLN A 135 -4.54 13.78 -12.06
CA GLN A 135 -3.41 14.28 -11.27
C GLN A 135 -3.90 14.86 -9.95
N ALA A 136 -4.95 15.69 -9.99
CA ALA A 136 -5.60 16.27 -8.81
C ALA A 136 -6.12 15.17 -7.87
N ALA A 137 -6.88 14.20 -8.40
CA ALA A 137 -7.38 13.04 -7.67
C ALA A 137 -6.25 12.21 -7.03
N THR A 138 -5.14 12.01 -7.75
CA THR A 138 -3.98 11.27 -7.22
C THR A 138 -3.30 12.04 -6.09
N ALA A 139 -3.19 13.37 -6.21
CA ALA A 139 -2.63 14.23 -5.18
C ALA A 139 -3.51 14.27 -3.92
N GLN A 140 -4.83 14.39 -4.10
CA GLN A 140 -5.83 14.34 -3.02
C GLN A 140 -5.71 13.03 -2.23
N ALA A 141 -5.66 11.88 -2.92
CA ALA A 141 -5.45 10.59 -2.27
C ALA A 141 -4.13 10.52 -1.50
N ARG A 142 -3.04 11.03 -2.07
CA ARG A 142 -1.73 11.07 -1.40
C ARG A 142 -1.77 11.93 -0.14
N LEU A 143 -2.40 13.10 -0.20
CA LEU A 143 -2.55 14.00 0.95
C LEU A 143 -3.36 13.33 2.07
N ALA A 144 -4.47 12.67 1.73
CA ALA A 144 -5.30 11.95 2.69
C ALA A 144 -4.53 10.81 3.37
N VAL A 145 -3.79 10.00 2.61
CA VAL A 145 -2.94 8.93 3.17
C VAL A 145 -1.79 9.50 4.00
N THR A 146 -1.21 10.64 3.59
CA THR A 146 -0.16 11.32 4.36
C THR A 146 -0.69 11.83 5.70
N ALA A 147 -1.91 12.39 5.74
CA ALA A 147 -2.55 12.82 6.98
C ALA A 147 -2.84 11.63 7.91
N ALA A 148 -3.35 10.52 7.36
CA ALA A 148 -3.54 9.29 8.11
C ALA A 148 -2.22 8.76 8.67
N TRP A 149 -1.16 8.75 7.85
CA TRP A 149 0.16 8.31 8.28
C TRP A 149 0.76 9.21 9.36
N LYS A 150 0.63 10.54 9.27
CA LYS A 150 1.07 11.45 10.33
C LYS A 150 0.41 11.12 11.67
N THR A 151 -0.89 10.83 11.65
CA THR A 151 -1.66 10.44 12.85
C THR A 151 -1.18 9.10 13.43
N ALA A 152 -0.82 8.14 12.58
CA ALA A 152 -0.22 6.88 13.03
C ALA A 152 1.20 7.09 13.58
N ALA A 153 1.99 7.95 12.94
CA ALA A 153 3.39 8.19 13.28
C ALA A 153 3.55 8.97 14.59
N THR A 154 2.65 9.89 14.93
CA THR A 154 2.68 10.59 16.23
C THR A 154 2.55 9.64 17.41
N GLN A 155 1.90 8.49 17.23
CA GLN A 155 1.76 7.47 18.27
C GLN A 155 3.06 6.69 18.55
N LEU A 156 4.07 6.79 17.68
CA LEU A 156 5.38 6.18 17.89
C LEU A 156 6.29 6.99 18.83
N GLY A 157 6.00 8.28 19.05
CA GLY A 157 6.77 9.13 19.97
C GLY A 157 8.20 9.49 19.52
N GLU A 158 8.55 9.30 18.25
CA GLU A 158 9.91 9.49 17.71
C GLU A 158 9.96 10.51 16.55
N PRO A 159 11.14 11.10 16.26
CA PRO A 159 11.31 12.03 15.15
C PRO A 159 11.07 11.34 13.80
N VAL A 160 10.04 11.81 13.12
CA VAL A 160 9.64 11.34 11.80
C VAL A 160 10.44 12.09 10.72
N ALA A 161 10.90 11.42 9.66
CA ALA A 161 11.53 12.13 8.54
C ALA A 161 10.55 13.16 7.95
N ARG A 162 10.99 14.42 7.80
CA ARG A 162 10.17 15.50 7.25
C ARG A 162 9.65 15.10 5.87
N ALA A 163 8.34 15.24 5.66
CA ALA A 163 7.75 15.12 4.33
C ALA A 163 8.26 16.28 3.48
N VAL A 164 8.84 15.97 2.32
CA VAL A 164 9.23 16.94 1.29
C VAL A 164 8.09 17.09 0.28
#